data_AF-A0A924WQM2-F1
#
_entry.id   AF-A0A924WQM2-F1
#
_cell.length_a   1.000
_cell.length_b   1.000
_cell.length_c   1.000
_cell.angle_alpha   90.00
_cell.angle_beta   90.00
_cell.angle_gamma   90.00
#
_symmetry.space_group_name_H-M   'P 1'
#
loop_
_entity.id
_entity.type
_entity.pdbx_description
1 polymer ?
#
loop_
_entity_poly.entity_id
_entity_poly.type
_entity_poly.pdbx_seq_one_letter_code
_entity_poly.pdbx_strand_id
1 'polypeptide(L)'
;MFAPADHSATPETPPIELTAEVARAARLFDEMRARSADEPGVSRASWGPGEQMAHDLAREWADELGLECAVDFAGNLYMTLPGRDRAAPCIMIGSHMDAVPHGGNYDGAAGVVAGLVAVAWLQRAGMVPRVDVTVMAIRGEELSWFPAPYLGSRMAFGRVDTDAVDTIVRVDTGRTLAEHMQDGGFDPQAVRDGRRHLAPEAIGAYLEVHIEQGPHLVHIGRRCAVVTGIRGNHRHKHGRVIGAYGHAGAVPRNERRDALLAGVDFV
;
A
#
# COMPACT_ATOMS: atom_id res chain seq x y z
N MET A 1 -27.79 9.55 -26.71
CA MET A 1 -27.26 9.14 -28.02
C MET A 1 -25.78 9.51 -28.00
N PHE A 2 -24.91 8.59 -27.57
CA PHE A 2 -23.47 8.82 -27.53
C PHE A 2 -22.94 8.65 -28.95
N ALA A 3 -22.32 9.69 -29.51
CA ALA A 3 -21.64 9.58 -30.78
C ALA A 3 -20.50 8.54 -30.66
N PRO A 4 -20.33 7.64 -31.64
CA PRO A 4 -19.20 6.72 -31.62
C PRO A 4 -17.91 7.54 -31.71
N ALA A 5 -16.97 7.26 -30.81
CA ALA A 5 -15.63 7.84 -30.89
C ALA A 5 -14.99 7.38 -32.20
N ASP A 6 -14.47 8.33 -32.96
CA ASP A 6 -13.67 8.08 -34.14
C ASP A 6 -12.39 7.34 -33.71
N HIS A 7 -12.30 6.05 -34.05
CA HIS A 7 -11.14 5.19 -33.81
C HIS A 7 -10.12 5.25 -34.96
N SER A 8 -10.21 6.23 -35.86
CA SER A 8 -9.24 6.35 -36.96
C SER A 8 -7.87 6.75 -36.42
N ALA A 9 -6.95 5.78 -36.51
CA ALA A 9 -5.54 5.82 -36.14
C ALA A 9 -5.24 5.90 -34.63
N THR A 10 -5.55 4.83 -33.88
CA THR A 10 -4.64 4.48 -32.77
C THR A 10 -3.27 4.18 -33.39
N PRO A 11 -2.19 4.90 -33.01
CA PRO A 11 -0.85 4.46 -33.39
C PRO A 11 -0.71 3.00 -32.97
N GLU A 12 -0.14 2.16 -33.83
CA GLU A 12 0.18 0.78 -33.45
C GLU A 12 0.98 0.84 -32.15
N THR A 13 0.45 0.21 -31.09
CA THR A 13 1.15 0.15 -29.81
C THR A 13 2.45 -0.63 -30.07
N PRO A 14 3.63 -0.03 -29.80
CA PRO A 14 4.87 -0.74 -30.04
C PRO A 14 4.91 -2.02 -29.21
N PRO A 15 5.66 -3.04 -29.64
CA PRO A 15 5.81 -4.27 -28.87
C PRO A 15 6.23 -3.97 -27.42
N ILE A 16 5.56 -4.59 -26.45
CA ILE A 16 5.94 -4.50 -25.05
C ILE A 16 7.20 -5.36 -24.86
N GLU A 17 8.34 -4.70 -24.95
CA GLU A 17 9.66 -5.20 -24.59
C GLU A 17 10.01 -4.52 -23.26
N LEU A 18 10.43 -5.24 -22.21
CA LEU A 18 10.62 -4.67 -20.86
C LEU A 18 11.97 -5.05 -20.22
N THR A 19 12.95 -5.52 -21.00
CA THR A 19 14.18 -6.11 -20.43
C THR A 19 14.93 -5.11 -19.55
N ALA A 20 15.06 -3.86 -19.99
CA ALA A 20 15.77 -2.82 -19.24
C ALA A 20 15.01 -2.43 -17.95
N GLU A 21 13.70 -2.24 -18.04
CA GLU A 21 12.84 -1.86 -16.92
C GLU A 21 12.74 -2.98 -15.89
N VAL A 22 12.62 -4.24 -16.33
CA VAL A 22 12.64 -5.42 -15.45
C VAL A 22 13.99 -5.55 -14.75
N ALA A 23 15.11 -5.29 -15.43
CA ALA A 23 16.43 -5.32 -14.80
C ALA A 23 16.58 -4.20 -13.75
N ARG A 24 16.02 -3.00 -14.00
CA ARG A 24 16.02 -1.90 -13.01
C ARG A 24 15.11 -2.21 -11.82
N ALA A 25 13.94 -2.77 -12.06
CA ALA A 25 13.01 -3.22 -11.03
C ALA A 25 13.64 -4.30 -10.12
N ALA A 26 14.33 -5.29 -10.72
CA ALA A 26 15.03 -6.32 -9.96
C ALA A 26 16.07 -5.74 -9.00
N ARG A 27 16.90 -4.79 -9.48
CA ARG A 27 17.87 -4.09 -8.62
C ARG A 27 17.21 -3.33 -7.48
N LEU A 28 16.09 -2.64 -7.77
CA LEU A 28 15.33 -1.92 -6.76
C LEU A 28 14.80 -2.87 -5.66
N PHE A 29 14.27 -4.03 -6.05
CA PHE A 29 13.88 -5.05 -5.07
C PHE A 29 15.07 -5.57 -4.27
N ASP A 30 16.19 -5.87 -4.91
CA ASP A 30 17.39 -6.37 -4.23
C ASP A 30 17.94 -5.35 -3.21
N GLU A 31 17.94 -4.06 -3.57
CA GLU A 31 18.35 -2.98 -2.66
C GLU A 31 17.38 -2.81 -1.49
N MET A 32 16.07 -2.82 -1.74
CA MET A 32 15.08 -2.80 -0.66
C MET A 32 15.28 -4.00 0.27
N ARG A 33 15.49 -5.20 -0.26
CA ARG A 33 15.72 -6.40 0.53
C ARG A 33 16.99 -6.27 1.36
N ALA A 34 18.11 -5.89 0.76
CA ALA A 34 19.39 -5.79 1.44
C ALA A 34 19.37 -4.74 2.56
N ARG A 35 18.69 -3.61 2.34
CA ARG A 35 18.65 -2.48 3.30
C ARG A 35 17.54 -2.59 4.34
N SER A 36 16.63 -3.56 4.22
CA SER A 36 15.55 -3.83 5.19
C SER A 36 15.49 -5.28 5.65
N ALA A 37 16.59 -6.02 5.51
CA ALA A 37 16.67 -7.44 5.86
C ALA A 37 16.33 -7.68 7.34
N ASP A 38 15.38 -8.59 7.56
CA ASP A 38 14.95 -9.05 8.88
C ASP A 38 14.47 -10.50 8.75
N GLU A 39 15.43 -11.43 8.81
CA GLU A 39 15.22 -12.83 8.45
C GLU A 39 14.07 -13.48 9.25
N PRO A 40 13.19 -14.27 8.60
CA PRO A 40 13.30 -14.83 7.24
C PRO A 40 12.90 -13.91 6.07
N GLY A 41 12.72 -12.60 6.30
CA GLY A 41 12.22 -11.68 5.28
C GLY A 41 12.78 -10.27 5.40
N VAL A 42 11.89 -9.29 5.31
CA VAL A 42 12.18 -7.87 5.45
C VAL A 42 11.24 -7.23 6.47
N SER A 43 11.68 -6.13 7.07
CA SER A 43 10.85 -5.32 7.97
C SER A 43 10.99 -3.84 7.61
N ARG A 44 9.88 -3.20 7.23
CA ARG A 44 9.83 -1.76 6.92
C ARG A 44 8.70 -1.13 7.71
N ALA A 45 9.02 -0.66 8.91
CA ALA A 45 8.07 0.01 9.78
C ALA A 45 7.47 1.26 9.14
N SER A 46 6.15 1.42 9.23
CA SER A 46 5.43 2.60 8.73
C SER A 46 5.92 3.86 9.45
N TRP A 47 6.21 4.92 8.70
CA TRP A 47 6.95 6.12 9.15
C TRP A 47 8.29 5.82 9.84
N GLY A 48 8.86 4.65 9.58
CA GLY A 48 10.18 4.25 10.02
C GLY A 48 11.25 4.49 8.94
N PRO A 49 12.54 4.37 9.32
CA PRO A 49 13.65 4.54 8.38
C PRO A 49 13.62 3.51 7.23
N GLY A 50 13.10 2.30 7.46
CA GLY A 50 12.97 1.27 6.44
C GLY A 50 11.94 1.61 5.35
N GLU A 51 10.78 2.14 5.73
CA GLU A 51 9.80 2.64 4.75
C GLU A 51 10.32 3.88 4.03
N GLN A 52 10.95 4.83 4.75
CA GLN A 52 11.57 6.01 4.15
C GLN A 52 12.62 5.62 3.09
N MET A 53 13.49 4.66 3.41
CA MET A 53 14.47 4.13 2.47
C MET A 53 13.82 3.60 1.18
N ALA A 54 12.70 2.90 1.29
CA ALA A 54 11.99 2.37 0.12
C ALA A 54 11.38 3.51 -0.72
N HIS A 55 10.82 4.53 -0.08
CA HIS A 55 10.36 5.75 -0.77
C HIS A 55 11.50 6.50 -1.47
N ASP A 56 12.67 6.62 -0.83
CA ASP A 56 13.84 7.30 -1.39
C ASP A 56 14.34 6.57 -2.64
N LEU A 57 14.44 5.24 -2.60
CA LEU A 57 14.83 4.45 -3.76
C LEU A 57 13.84 4.56 -4.93
N ALA A 58 12.54 4.62 -4.65
CA ALA A 58 11.52 4.85 -5.67
C ALA A 58 11.64 6.26 -6.27
N ARG A 59 11.88 7.26 -5.41
CA ARG A 59 12.12 8.65 -5.83
C ARG A 59 13.37 8.77 -6.70
N GLU A 60 14.47 8.12 -6.34
CA GLU A 60 15.70 8.11 -7.13
C GLU A 60 15.44 7.62 -8.55
N TRP A 61 14.69 6.51 -8.71
CA TRP A 61 14.32 6.04 -10.05
C TRP A 61 13.36 6.99 -10.77
N ALA A 62 12.41 7.59 -10.06
CA ALA A 62 11.53 8.60 -10.65
C ALA A 62 12.30 9.85 -11.14
N ASP A 63 13.30 10.29 -10.38
CA ASP A 63 14.17 11.41 -10.74
C ASP A 63 15.07 11.04 -11.94
N GLU A 64 15.60 9.80 -12.02
CA GLU A 64 16.30 9.27 -13.20
C GLU A 64 15.43 9.33 -14.47
N LEU A 65 14.12 9.08 -14.33
CA LEU A 65 13.13 9.12 -15.39
C LEU A 65 12.65 10.56 -15.69
N GLY A 66 13.05 11.55 -14.89
CA GLY A 66 12.61 12.94 -15.02
C GLY A 66 11.12 13.14 -14.73
N LEU A 67 10.54 12.34 -13.83
CA LEU A 67 9.15 12.48 -13.41
C LEU A 67 8.97 13.70 -12.49
N GLU A 68 7.76 14.26 -12.47
CA GLU A 68 7.39 15.29 -11.51
C GLU A 68 7.07 14.65 -10.15
N CYS A 69 7.98 14.80 -9.18
CA CYS A 69 7.88 14.20 -7.86
C CYS A 69 7.30 15.18 -6.81
N ALA A 70 6.22 14.79 -6.15
CA ALA A 70 5.60 15.53 -5.03
C ALA A 70 5.41 14.63 -3.80
N VAL A 71 5.38 15.23 -2.61
CA VAL A 71 5.12 14.53 -1.34
C VAL A 71 4.01 15.29 -0.60
N ASP A 72 3.01 14.57 -0.09
CA ASP A 72 1.93 15.19 0.69
C ASP A 72 2.27 15.33 2.19
N PHE A 73 1.34 15.90 2.95
CA PHE A 73 1.50 16.10 4.39
C PHE A 73 1.55 14.80 5.20
N ALA A 74 1.14 13.67 4.63
CA ALA A 74 1.23 12.35 5.23
C ALA A 74 2.54 11.63 4.84
N GLY A 75 3.28 12.16 3.86
CA GLY A 75 4.50 11.57 3.33
C GLY A 75 4.29 10.61 2.17
N ASN A 76 3.07 10.48 1.61
CA ASN A 76 2.89 9.71 0.38
C ASN A 76 3.68 10.37 -0.75
N LEU A 77 4.29 9.56 -1.60
CA LEU A 77 5.10 10.02 -2.74
C LEU A 77 4.29 9.87 -4.04
N TYR A 78 4.26 10.93 -4.84
CA TYR A 78 3.59 10.99 -6.13
C TYR A 78 4.63 11.28 -7.21
N MET A 79 4.73 10.41 -8.21
CA MET A 79 5.74 10.48 -9.28
C MET A 79 5.00 10.52 -10.62
N THR A 80 4.89 11.70 -11.22
CA THR A 80 3.99 11.95 -12.35
C THR A 80 4.73 12.02 -13.68
N LEU A 81 4.26 11.24 -14.65
CA LEU A 81 4.58 11.41 -16.06
C LEU A 81 3.55 12.36 -16.69
N PRO A 82 3.95 13.57 -17.16
CA PRO A 82 3.03 14.53 -17.73
C PRO A 82 2.31 14.02 -18.98
N GLY A 83 0.98 14.14 -18.98
CA GLY A 83 0.14 13.89 -20.14
C GLY A 83 -0.04 15.12 -21.03
N ARG A 84 -0.72 14.93 -22.16
CA ARG A 84 -1.08 16.01 -23.10
C ARG A 84 -2.11 16.98 -22.54
N ASP A 85 -3.06 16.49 -21.76
CA ASP A 85 -4.08 17.27 -21.07
C ASP A 85 -3.90 17.16 -19.55
N ARG A 86 -3.27 18.19 -18.98
CA ARG A 86 -2.97 18.32 -17.55
C ARG A 86 -4.18 18.66 -16.69
N ALA A 87 -5.29 19.08 -17.29
CA ALA A 87 -6.51 19.44 -16.58
C ALA A 87 -7.49 18.26 -16.47
N ALA A 88 -7.31 17.23 -17.29
CA ALA A 88 -8.12 16.02 -17.25
C ALA A 88 -7.79 15.16 -16.00
N PRO A 89 -8.77 14.41 -15.46
CA PRO A 89 -8.52 13.48 -14.37
C PRO A 89 -7.40 12.48 -14.69
N CYS A 90 -6.45 12.34 -13.77
CA CYS A 90 -5.27 11.51 -13.99
C CYS A 90 -5.57 10.01 -13.88
N ILE A 91 -4.66 9.19 -14.39
CA ILE A 91 -4.60 7.76 -14.06
C ILE A 91 -3.56 7.62 -12.95
N MET A 92 -3.99 7.09 -11.81
CA MET A 92 -3.07 6.72 -10.75
C MET A 92 -2.75 5.22 -10.79
N ILE A 93 -1.48 4.90 -10.59
CA ILE A 93 -1.00 3.53 -10.40
C ILE A 93 -0.27 3.51 -9.06
N GLY A 94 -0.59 2.60 -8.15
CA GLY A 94 0.08 2.64 -6.87
C GLY A 94 -0.15 1.42 -6.01
N SER A 95 0.56 1.43 -4.89
CA SER A 95 0.39 0.53 -3.75
C SER A 95 1.22 1.10 -2.60
N HIS A 96 1.67 0.27 -1.65
CA HIS A 96 2.36 0.71 -0.45
C HIS A 96 3.83 0.27 -0.38
N MET A 97 4.60 0.90 0.52
CA MET A 97 6.06 0.68 0.63
C MET A 97 6.50 0.19 2.02
N ASP A 98 5.61 0.20 3.02
CA ASP A 98 5.86 -0.49 4.28
C ASP A 98 5.80 -2.01 4.12
N ALA A 99 6.26 -2.72 5.15
CA ALA A 99 6.18 -4.17 5.23
C ALA A 99 6.00 -4.60 6.68
N VAL A 100 5.23 -5.66 6.89
CA VAL A 100 5.09 -6.30 8.19
C VAL A 100 6.42 -6.88 8.71
N PRO A 101 6.55 -7.12 10.03
CA PRO A 101 7.70 -7.82 10.58
C PRO A 101 7.95 -9.16 9.88
N HIS A 102 9.19 -9.38 9.42
CA HIS A 102 9.59 -10.57 8.67
C HIS A 102 8.73 -10.85 7.42
N GLY A 103 8.20 -9.79 6.79
CA GLY A 103 7.37 -9.86 5.61
C GLY A 103 8.13 -10.20 4.33
N GLY A 104 7.38 -10.37 3.24
CA GLY A 104 7.96 -10.52 1.90
C GLY A 104 8.42 -9.20 1.29
N ASN A 105 9.33 -9.26 0.33
CA ASN A 105 9.85 -8.04 -0.33
C ASN A 105 8.98 -7.51 -1.49
N TYR A 106 7.83 -8.15 -1.76
CA TYR A 106 6.96 -7.83 -2.91
C TYR A 106 5.60 -7.27 -2.50
N ASP A 107 5.13 -7.58 -1.30
CA ASP A 107 3.86 -7.09 -0.76
C ASP A 107 3.89 -5.56 -0.74
N GLY A 108 2.89 -4.92 -1.34
CA GLY A 108 2.88 -3.48 -1.64
C GLY A 108 3.88 -3.02 -2.70
N ALA A 109 5.17 -3.19 -2.43
CA ALA A 109 6.26 -2.63 -3.24
C ALA A 109 6.16 -3.02 -4.72
N ALA A 110 5.64 -4.21 -5.03
CA ALA A 110 5.42 -4.65 -6.41
C ALA A 110 4.47 -3.75 -7.20
N GLY A 111 3.45 -3.16 -6.57
CA GLY A 111 2.52 -2.25 -7.23
C GLY A 111 3.15 -0.92 -7.60
N VAL A 112 3.94 -0.35 -6.70
CA VAL A 112 4.70 0.89 -6.94
C VAL A 112 5.74 0.67 -8.04
N VAL A 113 6.51 -0.41 -7.94
CA VAL A 113 7.53 -0.77 -8.94
C VAL A 113 6.90 -1.06 -10.31
N ALA A 114 5.74 -1.73 -10.37
CA ALA A 114 5.02 -1.95 -11.62
C ALA A 114 4.57 -0.63 -12.27
N GLY A 115 4.14 0.35 -11.46
CA GLY A 115 3.85 1.70 -11.94
C GLY A 115 5.06 2.39 -12.56
N LEU A 116 6.22 2.34 -11.88
CA LEU A 116 7.48 2.89 -12.39
C LEU A 116 7.94 2.21 -13.70
N VAL A 117 7.82 0.89 -13.78
CA VAL A 117 8.08 0.13 -15.02
C VAL A 117 7.17 0.61 -16.16
N ALA A 118 5.88 0.82 -15.88
CA ALA A 118 4.92 1.25 -16.89
C ALA A 118 5.24 2.65 -17.44
N VAL A 119 5.53 3.63 -16.56
CA VAL A 119 5.89 4.98 -17.01
C VAL A 119 7.25 5.03 -17.71
N ALA A 120 8.23 4.25 -17.25
CA ALA A 120 9.53 4.12 -17.92
C ALA A 120 9.38 3.57 -19.34
N TRP A 121 8.56 2.52 -19.52
CA TRP A 121 8.29 1.96 -20.83
C TRP A 121 7.56 2.96 -21.75
N LEU A 122 6.54 3.67 -21.24
CA LEU A 122 5.83 4.70 -22.01
C LEU A 122 6.78 5.79 -22.53
N GLN A 123 7.70 6.26 -21.69
CA GLN A 123 8.73 7.23 -22.09
C GLN A 123 9.66 6.64 -23.16
N ARG A 124 10.19 5.43 -22.97
CA ARG A 124 11.08 4.79 -23.96
C ARG A 124 10.39 4.54 -25.29
N ALA A 125 9.09 4.21 -25.26
CA ALA A 125 8.25 4.05 -26.43
C ALA A 125 7.93 5.38 -27.15
N GLY A 126 8.37 6.53 -26.62
CA GLY A 126 8.06 7.86 -27.16
C GLY A 126 6.58 8.23 -27.02
N MET A 127 5.84 7.58 -26.10
CA MET A 127 4.42 7.78 -25.92
C MET A 127 4.17 8.85 -24.86
N VAL A 128 3.48 9.92 -25.24
CA VAL A 128 2.93 10.89 -24.30
C VAL A 128 1.46 10.51 -24.02
N PRO A 129 1.11 10.14 -22.77
CA PRO A 129 -0.27 9.79 -22.42
C PRO A 129 -1.25 10.93 -22.66
N ARG A 130 -2.55 10.63 -22.78
CA ARG A 130 -3.58 11.67 -22.92
C ARG A 130 -3.70 12.53 -21.66
N VAL A 131 -3.71 11.88 -20.52
CA VAL A 131 -3.85 12.48 -19.18
C VAL A 131 -2.59 12.17 -18.38
N ASP A 132 -2.39 12.84 -17.25
CA ASP A 132 -1.28 12.50 -16.35
C ASP A 132 -1.35 11.04 -15.90
N VAL A 133 -0.18 10.39 -15.84
CA VAL A 133 -0.02 9.08 -15.21
C VAL A 133 0.84 9.26 -13.97
N THR A 134 0.25 9.10 -12.79
CA THR A 134 0.91 9.32 -11.51
C THR A 134 1.13 7.99 -10.80
N VAL A 135 2.39 7.67 -10.52
CA VAL A 135 2.74 6.55 -9.65
C VAL A 135 2.68 7.01 -8.20
N MET A 136 1.86 6.37 -7.37
CA MET A 136 1.70 6.70 -5.95
C MET A 136 2.35 5.61 -5.08
N ALA A 137 3.31 6.01 -4.25
CA ALA A 137 3.85 5.19 -3.17
C ALA A 137 3.19 5.60 -1.86
N ILE A 138 2.35 4.72 -1.32
CA ILE A 138 1.54 4.95 -0.12
C ILE A 138 2.34 4.57 1.12
N ARG A 139 2.24 5.40 2.17
CA ARG A 139 2.75 5.07 3.51
C ARG A 139 1.74 4.37 4.39
N GLY A 140 2.23 3.47 5.23
CA GLY A 140 1.47 2.89 6.33
C GLY A 140 0.16 2.25 5.93
N GLU A 141 0.21 1.39 4.91
CA GLU A 141 -0.95 0.58 4.52
C GLU A 141 -1.19 -0.50 5.57
N GLU A 142 -0.10 -1.11 6.06
CA GLU A 142 -0.14 -2.30 6.88
C GLU A 142 -0.63 -2.00 8.30
N LEU A 143 -1.35 -2.95 8.89
CA LEU A 143 -1.85 -2.85 10.26
C LEU A 143 -0.85 -3.29 11.35
N SER A 144 0.36 -3.68 10.95
CA SER A 144 1.33 -4.34 11.82
C SER A 144 2.05 -3.36 12.77
N TRP A 145 2.25 -2.12 12.33
CA TRP A 145 2.97 -1.09 13.09
C TRP A 145 2.01 -0.15 13.83
N PHE A 146 0.97 0.29 13.15
CA PHE A 146 -0.12 1.07 13.75
C PHE A 146 -1.40 0.23 13.72
N PRO A 147 -2.22 0.25 14.78
CA PRO A 147 -3.47 -0.53 14.86
C PRO A 147 -4.61 0.03 13.99
N ALA A 148 -4.27 0.63 12.85
CA ALA A 148 -5.16 1.22 11.86
C ALA A 148 -4.57 1.02 10.46
N PRO A 149 -5.28 0.38 9.52
CA PRO A 149 -4.78 0.17 8.17
C PRO A 149 -5.01 1.39 7.28
N TYR A 150 -4.31 1.41 6.14
CA TYR A 150 -4.51 2.36 5.05
C TYR A 150 -4.28 3.82 5.44
N LEU A 151 -3.36 4.09 6.37
CA LEU A 151 -3.23 5.42 6.98
C LEU A 151 -2.88 6.48 5.95
N GLY A 152 -1.85 6.24 5.12
CA GLY A 152 -1.42 7.21 4.09
C GLY A 152 -2.52 7.53 3.09
N SER A 153 -3.21 6.53 2.54
CA SER A 153 -4.27 6.74 1.56
C SER A 153 -5.52 7.37 2.20
N ARG A 154 -5.91 6.96 3.41
CA ARG A 154 -7.03 7.60 4.12
C ARG A 154 -6.73 9.05 4.46
N MET A 155 -5.51 9.38 4.89
CA MET A 155 -5.10 10.77 5.14
C MET A 155 -5.13 11.59 3.85
N ALA A 156 -4.63 11.06 2.72
CA ALA A 156 -4.67 11.75 1.44
C ALA A 156 -6.10 12.18 1.03
N PHE A 157 -7.12 11.38 1.37
CA PHE A 157 -8.53 11.69 1.12
C PHE A 157 -9.27 12.38 2.28
N GLY A 158 -8.60 12.69 3.40
CA GLY A 158 -9.25 13.25 4.60
C GLY A 158 -10.26 12.30 5.24
N ARG A 159 -9.98 10.99 5.22
CA ARG A 159 -10.84 9.90 5.72
C ARG A 159 -10.35 9.27 7.03
N VAL A 160 -9.61 10.05 7.81
CA VAL A 160 -9.24 9.74 9.19
C VAL A 160 -9.88 10.76 10.12
N ASP A 161 -10.11 10.38 11.37
CA ASP A 161 -10.56 11.32 12.39
C ASP A 161 -9.47 12.37 12.65
N THR A 162 -9.85 13.60 12.97
CA THR A 162 -8.89 14.71 13.13
C THR A 162 -7.93 14.51 14.32
N ASP A 163 -8.30 13.69 15.29
CA ASP A 163 -7.47 13.31 16.44
C ASP A 163 -6.71 11.99 16.21
N ALA A 164 -6.83 11.36 15.04
CA ALA A 164 -6.21 10.07 14.75
C ALA A 164 -4.68 10.10 14.90
N VAL A 165 -4.04 11.20 14.51
CA VAL A 165 -2.57 11.35 14.64
C VAL A 165 -2.10 11.37 16.10
N ASP A 166 -2.95 11.79 17.03
CA ASP A 166 -2.64 11.89 18.46
C ASP A 166 -3.08 10.64 19.25
N THR A 167 -4.07 9.90 18.75
CA THR A 167 -4.64 8.71 19.43
C THR A 167 -4.08 7.38 18.93
N ILE A 168 -3.61 7.32 17.68
CA ILE A 168 -3.01 6.12 17.11
C ILE A 168 -1.55 6.05 17.53
N VAL A 169 -1.18 4.93 18.16
CA VAL A 169 0.15 4.70 18.73
C VAL A 169 0.82 3.52 18.04
N ARG A 170 2.11 3.66 17.72
CA ARG A 170 2.91 2.59 17.11
C ARG A 170 3.22 1.51 18.14
N VAL A 171 3.00 0.25 17.78
CA VAL A 171 3.02 -0.88 18.72
C VAL A 171 4.38 -1.14 19.35
N ASP A 172 5.47 -0.87 18.64
CA ASP A 172 6.84 -1.12 19.06
C ASP A 172 7.45 0.03 19.88
N THR A 173 7.15 1.28 19.53
CA THR A 173 7.75 2.45 20.20
C THR A 173 6.86 3.06 21.27
N GLY A 174 5.55 2.78 21.27
CA GLY A 174 4.59 3.46 22.16
C GLY A 174 4.43 4.96 21.88
N ARG A 175 4.90 5.44 20.72
CA ARG A 175 4.80 6.86 20.28
C ARG A 175 3.64 7.03 19.32
N THR A 176 3.05 8.21 19.34
CA THR A 176 1.92 8.60 18.49
C THR A 176 2.32 8.67 17.01
N LEU A 177 1.33 8.55 16.11
CA LEU A 177 1.54 8.79 14.68
C LEU A 177 2.06 10.20 14.42
N ALA A 178 1.59 11.20 15.16
CA ALA A 178 2.06 12.59 15.04
C ALA A 178 3.58 12.72 15.28
N GLU A 179 4.11 12.05 16.30
CA GLU A 179 5.55 12.06 16.59
C GLU A 179 6.37 11.42 15.46
N HIS A 180 5.92 10.29 14.92
CA HIS A 180 6.59 9.64 13.79
C HIS A 180 6.50 10.46 12.49
N MET A 181 5.37 11.12 12.25
CA MET A 181 5.23 12.06 11.13
C MET A 181 6.23 13.23 11.26
N GLN A 182 6.35 13.81 12.45
CA GLN A 182 7.28 14.92 12.71
C GLN A 182 8.74 14.51 12.54
N ASP A 183 9.13 13.33 13.03
CA ASP A 183 10.48 12.78 12.83
C ASP A 183 10.82 12.64 11.34
N GLY A 184 9.83 12.28 10.51
CA GLY A 184 9.94 12.22 9.05
C GLY A 184 9.84 13.56 8.32
N GLY A 185 9.65 14.67 9.05
CA GLY A 185 9.48 16.00 8.45
C GLY A 185 8.10 16.26 7.83
N PHE A 186 7.10 15.45 8.18
CA PHE A 186 5.72 15.56 7.70
C PHE A 186 4.85 16.39 8.66
N ASP A 187 3.67 16.80 8.19
CA ASP A 187 2.82 17.77 8.89
C ASP A 187 1.56 17.10 9.47
N PRO A 188 1.59 16.66 10.74
CA PRO A 188 0.39 16.12 11.38
C PRO A 188 -0.67 17.20 11.66
N GLN A 189 -0.32 18.49 11.64
CA GLN A 189 -1.30 19.56 11.83
C GLN A 189 -2.32 19.58 10.68
N ALA A 190 -1.89 19.26 9.46
CA ALA A 190 -2.80 19.13 8.33
C ALA A 190 -3.91 18.10 8.58
N VAL A 191 -3.61 17.00 9.30
CA VAL A 191 -4.63 16.00 9.68
C VAL A 191 -5.57 16.57 10.75
N ARG A 192 -5.02 17.25 11.76
CA ARG A 192 -5.82 17.92 12.81
C ARG A 192 -6.78 18.96 12.24
N ASP A 193 -6.36 19.64 11.19
CA ASP A 193 -7.15 20.64 10.47
C ASP A 193 -8.17 20.00 9.49
N GLY A 194 -8.21 18.67 9.39
CA GLY A 194 -9.12 17.94 8.49
C GLY A 194 -8.80 18.14 7.00
N ARG A 195 -7.55 18.44 6.66
CA ARG A 195 -7.15 18.64 5.26
C ARG A 195 -7.18 17.33 4.49
N ARG A 196 -7.36 17.48 3.17
CA ARG A 196 -7.16 16.43 2.17
C ARG A 196 -6.15 16.90 1.12
N HIS A 197 -5.41 15.96 0.56
CA HIS A 197 -4.47 16.21 -0.54
C HIS A 197 -5.12 15.85 -1.89
N LEU A 198 -5.82 14.72 -1.94
CA LEU A 198 -6.47 14.22 -3.15
C LEU A 198 -7.95 14.60 -3.19
N ALA A 199 -8.39 15.03 -4.37
CA ALA A 199 -9.79 15.19 -4.71
C ALA A 199 -10.23 14.01 -5.60
N PRO A 200 -11.27 13.23 -5.24
CA PRO A 200 -11.73 12.09 -6.04
C PRO A 200 -12.02 12.45 -7.50
N GLU A 201 -12.50 13.66 -7.76
CA GLU A 201 -12.87 14.14 -9.10
C GLU A 201 -11.65 14.37 -10.01
N ALA A 202 -10.45 14.51 -9.43
CA ALA A 202 -9.20 14.65 -10.16
C ALA A 202 -8.62 13.29 -10.60
N ILE A 203 -9.28 12.17 -10.26
CA ILE A 203 -8.79 10.81 -10.49
C ILE A 203 -9.73 10.09 -11.44
N GLY A 204 -9.28 9.85 -12.67
CA GLY A 204 -10.04 9.12 -13.68
C GLY A 204 -10.04 7.60 -13.45
N ALA A 205 -8.92 7.07 -12.94
CA ALA A 205 -8.78 5.66 -12.58
C ALA A 205 -7.67 5.47 -11.53
N TYR A 206 -7.79 4.41 -10.73
CA TYR A 206 -6.74 3.91 -9.86
C TYR A 206 -6.47 2.44 -10.18
N LEU A 207 -5.22 2.10 -10.46
CA LEU A 207 -4.76 0.75 -10.80
C LEU A 207 -3.76 0.29 -9.73
N GLU A 208 -3.99 -0.87 -9.16
CA GLU A 208 -3.06 -1.49 -8.21
C GLU A 208 -2.69 -2.88 -8.72
N VAL A 209 -1.39 -3.08 -8.95
CA VAL A 209 -0.82 -4.39 -9.19
C VAL A 209 -0.38 -4.92 -7.84
N HIS A 210 -0.80 -6.14 -7.51
CA HIS A 210 -0.47 -6.76 -6.24
C HIS A 210 -0.17 -8.24 -6.41
N ILE A 211 0.66 -8.79 -5.53
CA ILE A 211 0.80 -10.24 -5.43
C ILE A 211 -0.51 -10.84 -4.93
N GLU A 212 -0.79 -12.10 -5.30
CA GLU A 212 -2.04 -12.75 -4.91
C GLU A 212 -2.19 -12.92 -3.39
N GLN A 213 -1.07 -13.02 -2.66
CA GLN A 213 -0.99 -13.43 -1.24
C GLN A 213 -1.67 -14.79 -0.96
N GLY A 214 -1.96 -15.55 -2.01
CA GLY A 214 -2.57 -16.87 -1.99
C GLY A 214 -1.95 -17.80 -3.02
N PRO A 215 -2.30 -19.10 -3.00
CA PRO A 215 -1.70 -20.09 -3.89
C PRO A 215 -2.50 -20.34 -5.19
N HIS A 216 -3.61 -19.62 -5.42
CA HIS A 216 -4.59 -19.96 -6.45
C HIS A 216 -4.02 -19.86 -7.86
N LEU A 217 -3.39 -18.74 -8.23
CA LEU A 217 -2.78 -18.51 -9.55
C LEU A 217 -1.70 -19.54 -9.85
N VAL A 218 -0.90 -19.91 -8.84
CA VAL A 218 0.08 -20.99 -8.95
C VAL A 218 -0.62 -22.32 -9.25
N HIS A 219 -1.67 -22.67 -8.50
CA HIS A 219 -2.42 -23.90 -8.71
C HIS A 219 -3.08 -24.00 -10.08
N ILE A 220 -3.57 -22.88 -10.64
CA ILE A 220 -4.21 -22.85 -11.96
C ILE A 220 -3.22 -22.54 -13.10
N GLY A 221 -1.92 -22.43 -12.82
CA GLY A 221 -0.88 -22.17 -13.82
C GLY A 221 -1.03 -20.82 -14.54
N ARG A 222 -1.57 -19.80 -13.86
CA ARG A 222 -1.76 -18.45 -14.41
C ARG A 222 -0.75 -17.47 -13.82
N ARG A 223 -0.30 -16.52 -14.64
CA ARG A 223 0.68 -15.49 -14.25
C ARG A 223 0.06 -14.21 -13.72
N CYS A 224 -1.18 -13.95 -14.08
CA CYS A 224 -1.95 -12.78 -13.64
C CYS A 224 -3.45 -13.09 -13.71
N ALA A 225 -4.23 -12.29 -12.99
CA ALA A 225 -5.69 -12.26 -13.08
C ALA A 225 -6.21 -10.85 -12.82
N VAL A 226 -7.44 -10.59 -13.27
CA VAL A 226 -8.16 -9.35 -12.96
C VAL A 226 -8.95 -9.56 -11.68
N VAL A 227 -8.65 -8.77 -10.65
CA VAL A 227 -9.40 -8.78 -9.39
C VAL A 227 -10.76 -8.14 -9.63
N THR A 228 -11.83 -8.85 -9.30
CA THR A 228 -13.22 -8.37 -9.47
C THR A 228 -13.80 -7.75 -8.21
N GLY A 229 -13.17 -7.96 -7.06
CA GLY A 229 -13.58 -7.37 -5.79
C GLY A 229 -12.74 -7.88 -4.62
N ILE A 230 -12.85 -7.17 -3.50
CA ILE A 230 -12.17 -7.48 -2.24
C ILE A 230 -13.23 -7.98 -1.24
N ARG A 231 -12.91 -9.00 -0.46
CA ARG A 231 -13.82 -9.55 0.55
C ARG A 231 -14.05 -8.53 1.68
N GLY A 232 -15.30 -8.36 2.10
CA GLY A 232 -15.60 -7.64 3.34
C GLY A 232 -15.03 -8.39 4.55
N ASN A 233 -14.57 -7.64 5.57
CA ASN A 233 -13.97 -8.20 6.78
C ASN A 233 -14.79 -7.81 8.01
N HIS A 234 -15.26 -8.81 8.77
CA HIS A 234 -15.89 -8.62 10.07
C HIS A 234 -14.98 -9.17 11.17
N ARG A 235 -14.57 -8.32 12.13
CA ARG A 235 -13.73 -8.72 13.26
C ARG A 235 -14.47 -8.52 14.58
N HIS A 236 -14.65 -9.59 15.35
CA HIS A 236 -15.26 -9.54 16.69
C HIS A 236 -14.18 -9.36 17.77
N LYS A 237 -13.64 -8.14 17.90
CA LYS A 237 -12.54 -7.82 18.84
C LYS A 237 -12.87 -8.06 20.32
N HIS A 238 -14.16 -8.16 20.67
CA HIS A 238 -14.65 -8.32 22.04
C HIS A 238 -15.32 -9.68 22.29
N GLY A 239 -15.09 -10.67 21.43
CA GLY A 239 -15.54 -12.04 21.69
C GLY A 239 -14.90 -12.59 22.96
N ARG A 240 -15.70 -13.14 23.87
CA ARG A 240 -15.23 -13.69 25.16
C ARG A 240 -15.97 -14.98 25.48
N VAL A 241 -15.22 -16.01 25.87
CA VAL A 241 -15.76 -17.22 26.49
C VAL A 241 -15.52 -17.10 28.00
N ILE A 242 -16.60 -17.09 28.78
CA ILE A 242 -16.53 -16.85 30.22
C ILE A 242 -16.87 -18.16 30.94
N GLY A 243 -15.87 -18.72 31.62
CA GLY A 243 -15.99 -19.91 32.46
C GLY A 243 -16.09 -19.59 33.94
N ALA A 244 -15.72 -20.56 34.79
CA ALA A 244 -15.56 -20.37 36.23
C ALA A 244 -14.21 -20.92 36.71
N TYR A 245 -13.58 -20.22 37.66
CA TYR A 245 -12.36 -20.71 38.32
C TYR A 245 -12.66 -21.95 39.15
N GLY A 246 -11.77 -22.95 39.09
CA GLY A 246 -11.89 -24.18 39.86
C GLY A 246 -10.56 -24.92 39.94
N HIS A 247 -10.29 -25.59 41.06
CA HIS A 247 -9.06 -26.37 41.23
C HIS A 247 -9.08 -27.60 40.31
N ALA A 248 -8.07 -27.73 39.45
CA ALA A 248 -8.03 -28.74 38.39
C ALA A 248 -8.09 -30.20 38.87
N GLY A 249 -7.67 -30.48 40.10
CA GLY A 249 -7.77 -31.81 40.71
C GLY A 249 -9.01 -32.02 41.61
N ALA A 250 -9.69 -30.95 42.02
CA ALA A 250 -10.76 -31.05 43.02
C ALA A 250 -12.16 -30.89 42.42
N VAL A 251 -12.30 -30.10 41.35
CA VAL A 251 -13.60 -29.92 40.68
C VAL A 251 -13.84 -31.08 39.71
N PRO A 252 -14.87 -31.91 39.95
CA PRO A 252 -15.25 -33.00 39.06
C PRO A 252 -15.54 -32.47 37.65
N ARG A 253 -15.23 -33.27 36.61
CA ARG A 253 -15.37 -32.81 35.21
C ARG A 253 -16.80 -32.34 34.87
N ASN A 254 -17.82 -33.01 35.39
CA ASN A 254 -19.23 -32.70 35.18
C ASN A 254 -19.71 -31.38 35.83
N GLU A 255 -18.89 -30.77 36.68
CA GLU A 255 -19.22 -29.50 37.36
C GLU A 255 -18.40 -28.31 36.81
N ARG A 256 -17.49 -28.57 35.87
CA ARG A 256 -16.63 -27.52 35.31
C ARG A 256 -17.41 -26.62 34.36
N ARG A 257 -17.09 -25.33 34.43
CA ARG A 257 -17.39 -24.34 33.39
C ARG A 257 -16.07 -23.95 32.74
N ASP A 258 -15.54 -24.87 31.95
CA ASP A 258 -14.21 -24.75 31.36
C ASP A 258 -14.26 -23.87 30.10
N ALA A 259 -13.69 -22.67 30.19
CA ALA A 259 -13.69 -21.70 29.09
C ALA A 259 -12.84 -22.16 27.91
N LEU A 260 -11.79 -22.98 28.13
CA LEU A 260 -10.95 -23.48 27.05
C LEU A 260 -11.71 -24.54 26.26
N LEU A 261 -12.33 -25.51 26.93
CA LEU A 261 -13.12 -26.55 26.25
C LEU A 261 -14.30 -25.93 25.48
N ALA A 262 -15.04 -25.01 26.09
CA ALA A 262 -16.10 -24.29 25.40
C ALA A 262 -15.59 -23.46 24.21
N GLY A 263 -14.37 -22.92 24.31
CA GLY A 263 -13.71 -22.23 23.20
C GLY A 263 -13.31 -23.16 22.06
N VAL A 264 -12.83 -24.36 22.37
CA VAL A 264 -12.52 -25.40 21.37
C VAL A 264 -13.78 -25.88 20.67
N ASP A 265 -14.89 -26.08 21.39
CA ASP A 265 -16.16 -26.49 20.79
C ASP A 265 -16.78 -25.40 19.89
N PHE A 266 -16.40 -24.13 20.10
CA PHE A 266 -16.88 -23.01 19.30
C PHE A 266 -16.12 -22.83 17.97
N VAL A 267 -14.83 -23.18 17.92
CA VAL A 267 -13.94 -23.01 16.75
C VAL A 267 -14.07 -24.19 15.78
#